data_AF-A0A3M2FQQ0-F1
#
_entry.id   AF-A0A3M2FQQ0-F1
#
_cell.length_a   1.000
_cell.length_b   1.000
_cell.length_c   1.000
_cell.angle_alpha   90.00
_cell.angle_beta   90.00
_cell.angle_gamma   90.00
#
_symmetry.space_group_name_H-M   'P 1'
#
loop_
_entity.id
_entity.type
_entity.pdbx_description
1 polymer ?
#
loop_
_entity_poly.entity_id
_entity_poly.type
_entity_poly.pdbx_seq_one_letter_code
_entity_poly.pdbx_strand_id
1 'polypeptide(L)'
;FSLSVGVTHWQDADMTGNDDLPGPTPEFFFAPARRARRVADWGAEELDARIDAAFAALVDDARRWLRVEHRVGPAAVEATYRELLEGRADPAVGFVCSFS
;
A
#
# COMPACT_ATOMS: atom_id res chain seq x y z
N PHE A 1 2.41 17.06 14.37
CA PHE A 1 1.53 16.88 13.20
C PHE A 1 1.02 15.44 13.25
N SER A 2 -0.30 15.23 13.15
CA SER A 2 -0.96 13.93 13.31
C SER A 2 -1.94 13.74 12.15
N LEU A 3 -2.05 12.53 11.60
CA LEU A 3 -2.84 12.22 10.41
C LEU A 3 -3.64 10.93 10.57
N SER A 4 -4.94 10.96 10.24
CA SER A 4 -5.75 9.76 10.07
C SER A 4 -5.64 9.24 8.64
N VAL A 5 -5.24 7.97 8.48
CA VAL A 5 -5.02 7.29 7.19
C VAL A 5 -5.88 6.02 7.15
N GLY A 6 -6.35 5.61 5.95
CA GLY A 6 -7.06 4.34 5.77
C GLY A 6 -8.58 4.42 5.79
N VAL A 7 -9.15 5.63 5.75
CA VAL A 7 -10.60 5.81 5.62
C VAL A 7 -11.01 5.62 4.16
N THR A 8 -11.31 4.38 3.78
CA THR A 8 -11.71 4.01 2.41
C THR A 8 -13.11 4.53 2.05
N HIS A 9 -14.02 4.63 3.03
CA HIS A 9 -15.31 5.32 2.90
C HIS A 9 -15.20 6.79 3.36
N TRP A 10 -14.30 7.55 2.74
CA TRP A 10 -13.92 8.89 3.21
C TRP A 10 -15.05 9.94 3.22
N GLN A 11 -16.13 9.73 2.45
CA GLN A 11 -17.31 10.60 2.46
C GLN A 11 -18.11 10.49 3.77
N ASP A 12 -18.08 9.31 4.39
CA ASP A 12 -18.75 8.98 5.65
C ASP A 12 -17.72 8.67 6.75
N ALA A 13 -16.53 9.28 6.65
CA ALA A 13 -15.44 9.11 7.60
C ALA A 13 -15.86 9.54 9.00
N ASP A 14 -16.19 8.58 9.87
CA ASP A 14 -16.41 8.87 11.28
C ASP A 14 -15.06 9.09 11.99
N MET A 15 -14.81 10.34 12.36
CA MET A 15 -13.60 10.78 13.08
C MET A 15 -13.87 11.05 14.57
N THR A 16 -15.02 10.64 15.11
CA THR A 16 -15.45 10.97 16.48
C THR A 16 -14.51 10.47 17.58
N GLY A 17 -13.59 9.55 17.29
CA GLY A 17 -12.54 9.09 18.23
C GLY A 17 -11.23 9.88 18.19
N ASN A 18 -11.08 10.86 17.29
CA ASN A 18 -9.83 11.61 17.13
C ASN A 18 -9.55 12.60 18.28
N ASP A 19 -10.59 13.11 18.94
CA ASP A 19 -10.47 14.10 20.01
C ASP A 19 -9.97 13.50 21.33
N ASP A 20 -10.14 12.18 21.52
CA ASP A 20 -9.69 11.45 22.71
C ASP A 20 -8.23 10.96 22.60
N LEU A 21 -7.57 11.18 21.46
CA LEU A 21 -6.19 10.75 21.25
C LEU A 21 -5.20 11.75 21.88
N PRO A 22 -4.17 11.26 22.60
CA PRO A 22 -3.16 12.14 23.17
C PRO A 22 -2.32 12.81 22.07
N GLY A 23 -2.14 14.13 22.17
CA GLY A 23 -1.33 14.92 21.25
C GLY A 23 -2.15 15.80 20.31
N PRO A 24 -1.57 16.29 19.18
CA PRO A 24 -2.31 17.10 18.22
C PRO A 24 -3.46 16.30 17.59
N THR A 25 -4.65 16.91 17.53
CA THR A 25 -5.83 16.31 16.87
C THR A 25 -5.47 15.87 15.45
N PRO A 26 -5.67 14.59 15.09
CA PRO A 26 -5.36 14.11 13.75
C PRO A 26 -6.21 14.80 12.68
N GLU A 27 -5.55 15.28 11.63
CA GLU A 27 -6.22 15.76 10.42
C GLU A 27 -6.46 14.59 9.45
N PHE A 28 -7.58 14.59 8.72
CA PHE A 28 -7.82 13.58 7.70
C PHE A 28 -6.79 13.69 6.57
N PHE A 29 -6.07 12.61 6.29
CA PHE A 29 -5.20 12.53 5.14
C PHE A 29 -6.00 12.16 3.89
N PHE A 30 -6.47 13.17 3.16
CA PHE A 30 -7.02 12.98 1.83
C PHE A 30 -5.91 13.02 0.77
N ALA A 31 -5.46 11.84 0.31
CA ALA A 31 -4.37 11.71 -0.65
C ALA A 31 -4.53 12.58 -1.92
N PRO A 32 -5.73 12.74 -2.52
CA PRO A 32 -5.92 13.63 -3.67
C PRO A 32 -5.61 15.10 -3.37
N ALA A 33 -6.04 15.64 -2.22
CA ALA A 33 -5.72 17.01 -1.83
C ALA A 33 -4.21 17.19 -1.57
N ARG A 34 -3.56 16.17 -1.00
CA ARG A 34 -2.11 16.18 -0.83
C ARG A 34 -1.38 16.24 -2.17
N ARG A 35 -1.80 15.45 -3.16
CA ARG A 35 -1.27 15.47 -4.52
C ARG A 35 -1.47 16.86 -5.16
N ALA A 36 -2.68 17.42 -5.12
CA ALA A 36 -2.97 18.73 -5.69
C ALA A 36 -2.07 19.83 -5.13
N ARG A 37 -1.84 19.84 -3.81
CA ARG A 37 -0.89 20.77 -3.17
C ARG A 37 0.54 20.57 -3.68
N ARG A 38 1.02 19.33 -3.79
CA ARG A 38 2.38 19.06 -4.29
C ARG A 38 2.55 19.44 -5.77
N VAL A 39 1.52 19.26 -6.58
CA VAL A 39 1.51 19.75 -7.97
C VAL A 39 1.62 21.28 -8.00
N ALA A 40 0.91 22.00 -7.13
CA ALA A 40 1.02 23.46 -7.04
C ALA A 40 2.40 23.92 -6.53
N ASP A 41 3.00 23.20 -5.57
CA ASP A 41 4.29 23.56 -4.99
C ASP A 41 5.48 23.26 -5.93
N TRP A 42 5.43 22.14 -6.67
CA TRP A 42 6.60 21.58 -7.39
C TRP A 42 6.39 21.41 -8.90
N GLY A 43 5.14 21.42 -9.38
CA GLY A 43 4.78 20.96 -10.71
C GLY A 43 4.46 19.47 -10.75
N ALA A 44 3.64 19.07 -11.74
CA ALA A 44 3.21 17.68 -11.89
C ALA A 44 4.38 16.75 -12.26
N GLU A 45 5.20 17.15 -13.24
CA GLU A 45 6.34 16.36 -13.73
C GLU A 45 7.36 16.06 -12.61
N GLU A 46 7.72 17.06 -11.82
CA GLU A 46 8.64 16.88 -10.69
C GLU A 46 8.04 16.01 -9.58
N LEU A 47 6.73 16.13 -9.32
CA LEU A 47 6.06 15.26 -8.36
C LEU A 47 6.10 13.80 -8.81
N ASP A 48 5.78 13.54 -10.08
CA ASP A 48 5.78 12.20 -10.66
C ASP A 48 7.21 11.62 -10.65
N ALA A 49 8.22 12.40 -11.05
CA ALA A 49 9.63 11.98 -11.01
C ALA A 49 10.09 11.58 -9.59
N ARG A 50 9.65 12.31 -8.56
CA ARG A 50 9.96 11.97 -7.16
C ARG A 50 9.26 10.70 -6.70
N ILE A 51 8.01 10.49 -7.10
CA ILE A 51 7.25 9.28 -6.77
C ILE A 51 7.92 8.08 -7.43
N ASP A 52 8.29 8.19 -8.71
CA ASP A 52 8.96 7.12 -9.45
C ASP A 52 10.31 6.76 -8.82
N ALA A 53 11.12 7.76 -8.46
CA ALA A 53 12.40 7.53 -7.78
C ALA A 53 12.22 6.83 -6.43
N ALA A 54 11.24 7.26 -5.62
CA ALA A 54 10.94 6.63 -4.33
C ALA A 54 10.42 5.19 -4.51
N PHE A 55 9.58 4.96 -5.53
CA PHE A 55 9.05 3.63 -5.84
C PHE A 55 10.14 2.69 -6.33
N ALA A 56 11.04 3.14 -7.19
CA ALA A 56 12.19 2.35 -7.64
C ALA A 56 13.08 1.94 -6.46
N ALA A 57 13.38 2.86 -5.54
CA ALA A 57 14.16 2.55 -4.34
C ALA A 57 13.44 1.53 -3.43
N LEU A 58 12.12 1.64 -3.28
CA LEU A 58 11.32 0.66 -2.55
C LEU A 58 11.37 -0.72 -3.21
N VAL A 59 11.23 -0.79 -4.54
CA VAL A 59 11.31 -2.05 -5.29
C VAL A 59 12.68 -2.70 -5.11
N ASP A 60 13.76 -1.92 -5.16
CA ASP A 60 15.11 -2.42 -4.96
C ASP A 60 15.35 -2.94 -3.54
N ASP A 61 14.82 -2.26 -2.52
CA ASP A 61 14.87 -2.74 -1.14
C ASP A 61 14.01 -4.01 -0.94
N ALA A 62 12.82 -4.04 -1.55
CA ALA A 62 11.91 -5.18 -1.48
C ALA A 62 12.54 -6.47 -1.98
N ARG A 63 13.39 -6.40 -3.02
CA ARG A 63 14.13 -7.57 -3.54
C ARG A 63 15.02 -8.27 -2.50
N ARG A 64 15.38 -7.59 -1.41
CA ARG A 64 16.24 -8.16 -0.35
C ARG A 64 15.51 -9.14 0.54
N TRP A 65 14.20 -8.98 0.69
CA TRP A 65 13.39 -9.77 1.62
C TRP A 65 12.21 -10.47 0.95
N LEU A 66 11.66 -9.91 -0.13
CA LEU A 66 10.56 -10.50 -0.89
C LEU A 66 11.09 -11.35 -2.04
N ARG A 67 10.68 -12.61 -2.07
CA ARG A 67 10.95 -13.56 -3.14
C ARG A 67 9.69 -13.78 -3.96
N VAL A 68 9.78 -13.60 -5.27
CA VAL A 68 8.65 -13.85 -6.17
C VAL A 68 8.67 -15.31 -6.62
N GLU A 69 7.56 -16.02 -6.41
CA GLU A 69 7.36 -17.38 -6.92
C GLU A 69 6.28 -17.40 -8.00
N HIS A 70 6.63 -17.92 -9.17
CA HIS A 70 5.66 -18.20 -10.23
C HIS A 70 5.14 -19.63 -10.09
N ARG A 71 3.82 -19.78 -10.02
CA ARG A 71 3.15 -21.09 -9.91
C ARG A 71 2.11 -21.21 -11.02
N VAL A 72 2.22 -22.27 -11.82
CA VAL A 72 1.43 -22.45 -13.05
C VAL A 72 0.58 -23.70 -12.96
N GLY A 73 -0.65 -23.60 -13.45
CA GLY A 73 -1.59 -24.70 -13.59
C GLY A 73 -2.61 -24.75 -12.44
N PRO A 74 -3.81 -25.31 -12.68
CA PRO A 74 -4.92 -25.28 -11.72
C PRO A 74 -4.56 -25.81 -10.33
N ALA A 75 -3.81 -26.91 -10.26
CA ALA A 75 -3.38 -27.51 -9.01
C ALA A 75 -2.45 -26.60 -8.21
N ALA A 76 -1.57 -25.85 -8.88
CA ALA A 76 -0.62 -24.94 -8.24
C ALA A 76 -1.34 -23.69 -7.69
N VAL A 77 -2.34 -23.19 -8.41
CA VAL A 77 -3.22 -22.11 -7.93
C VAL A 77 -4.00 -22.55 -6.69
N GLU A 78 -4.62 -23.74 -6.74
CA GLU A 78 -5.39 -24.28 -5.61
C GLU A 78 -4.52 -24.50 -4.37
N ALA A 79 -3.31 -25.05 -4.55
CA ALA A 79 -2.36 -25.23 -3.45
C ALA A 79 -1.97 -23.90 -2.81
N THR A 80 -1.66 -22.88 -3.63
CA THR A 80 -1.30 -21.53 -3.14
C THR A 80 -2.45 -20.90 -2.35
N TYR A 81 -3.68 -21.03 -2.85
CA TYR A 81 -4.86 -20.55 -2.14
C TYR A 81 -5.01 -21.21 -0.77
N ARG A 82 -4.83 -22.54 -0.68
CA ARG A 82 -4.89 -23.27 0.60
C ARG A 82 -3.78 -22.84 1.57
N GLU A 83 -2.54 -22.67 1.09
CA GLU A 83 -1.42 -22.19 1.92
C GLU A 83 -1.73 -20.82 2.55
N LEU A 84 -2.32 -19.91 1.78
CA LEU A 84 -2.75 -18.59 2.27
C LEU A 84 -3.94 -18.70 3.24
N LEU A 85 -4.97 -19.47 2.87
CA LEU A 85 -6.19 -19.67 3.67
C LEU A 85 -5.88 -20.24 5.06
N GLU A 86 -4.92 -21.16 5.12
CA GLU A 86 -4.50 -21.82 6.35
C GLU A 86 -3.45 -21.01 7.14
N GLY A 87 -3.02 -19.86 6.62
CA GLY A 87 -1.99 -19.01 7.26
C GLY A 87 -0.60 -19.64 7.30
N ARG A 88 -0.30 -20.55 6.38
CA ARG A 88 0.99 -21.27 6.28
C ARG A 88 1.95 -20.68 5.24
N ALA A 89 1.48 -19.74 4.44
CA ALA A 89 2.29 -19.05 3.45
C ALA A 89 3.41 -18.24 4.13
N ASP A 90 4.64 -18.37 3.61
CA ASP A 90 5.76 -17.56 4.04
C ASP A 90 5.52 -16.08 3.64
N PRO A 91 5.49 -15.12 4.58
CA PRO A 91 5.27 -13.70 4.29
C PRO A 91 6.38 -13.09 3.43
N ALA A 92 7.54 -13.73 3.33
CA ALA A 92 8.62 -13.33 2.42
C ALA A 92 8.35 -13.76 0.97
N VAL A 93 7.26 -14.47 0.67
CA VAL A 93 6.94 -14.96 -0.68
C VAL A 93 5.76 -14.21 -1.29
N GLY A 94 6.01 -13.59 -2.45
CA GLY A 94 4.97 -13.07 -3.33
C GLY A 94 4.63 -14.10 -4.42
N PHE A 95 3.41 -14.62 -4.42
CA PHE A 95 2.98 -15.60 -5.42
C PHE A 95 2.38 -14.94 -6.66
N VAL A 96 2.91 -15.28 -7.84
CA VAL A 96 2.31 -14.96 -9.15
C VAL A 96 1.76 -16.25 -9.73
N CYS A 97 0.44 -16.37 -9.75
CA CYS A 97 -0.25 -17.59 -10.16
C CYS A 97 -0.89 -17.42 -11.55
N SER A 98 -0.75 -18.43 -12.41
CA SER A 98 -1.49 -18.53 -13.67
C SER A 98 -2.07 -19.93 -13.87
N PHE A 99 -3.13 -20.05 -14.66
CA PHE A 99 -3.73 -21.35 -15.02
C PHE A 99 -3.05 -22.01 -16.23
N SER A 100 -2.32 -21.23 -17.03
CA SER A 100 -1.60 -21.60 -18.25
C SER A 100 -0.31 -20.81 -18.38
#